data_AF-A0A838WJP1-F1
#
_entry.id   AF-A0A838WJP1-F1
#
_cell.length_a   1.000
_cell.length_b   1.000
_cell.length_c   1.000
_cell.angle_alpha   90.00
_cell.angle_beta   90.00
_cell.angle_gamma   90.00
#
_symmetry.space_group_name_H-M   'P 1'
#
loop_
_entity.id
_entity.type
_entity.pdbx_description
1 polymer ?
#
loop_
_entity_poly.entity_id
_entity_poly.type
_entity_poly.pdbx_seq_one_letter_code
_entity_poly.pdbx_strand_id
1 'polypeptide(L)' 'SLDARVIPEDITNHGQSDLTVMVGGHIYVMEIKVVEGNQVQDNAALDQILQRNYAEKLFHNYLCSVY' A
#
# COMPACT_ATOMS: atom_id res chain seq x y z
N SER A 1 -18.22 -5.96 14.39
CA SER A 1 -17.69 -5.48 13.10
C SER A 1 -16.38 -4.76 13.39
N LEU A 2 -15.34 -4.95 12.59
CA LEU A 2 -14.17 -4.06 12.63
C LEU A 2 -14.40 -3.06 11.48
N ASP A 3 -14.44 -1.77 11.76
CA ASP A 3 -14.58 -0.77 10.70
C ASP A 3 -13.33 -0.80 9.83
N ALA A 4 -13.51 -1.16 8.57
CA ALA A 4 -12.44 -1.23 7.59
C ALA A 4 -12.62 -0.11 6.56
N ARG A 5 -11.54 0.61 6.26
CA ARG A 5 -11.49 1.60 5.18
C ARG A 5 -10.61 1.05 4.07
N VAL A 6 -11.14 1.04 2.85
CA VAL A 6 -10.47 0.53 1.64
C VAL A 6 -10.37 1.67 0.63
N ILE A 7 -9.16 1.93 0.14
CA ILE A 7 -8.89 2.98 -0.85
C ILE A 7 -8.21 2.32 -2.06
N PRO A 8 -8.95 2.09 -3.16
CA PRO A 8 -8.35 1.69 -4.41
C PRO A 8 -7.57 2.87 -5.00
N GLU A 9 -6.43 2.58 -5.63
CA GLU A 9 -5.55 3.58 -6.27
C GLU A 9 -5.26 4.77 -5.36
N ASP A 10 -4.70 4.50 -4.18
CA ASP A 10 -4.45 5.52 -3.17
C ASP A 10 -3.35 6.50 -3.64
N ILE A 11 -3.78 7.67 -4.12
CA ILE A 11 -2.95 8.79 -4.57
C ILE A 11 -2.60 9.77 -3.44
N THR A 12 -2.95 9.47 -2.18
CA THR A 12 -2.69 10.34 -1.02
C THR A 12 -1.19 10.54 -0.76
N ASN A 13 -0.31 9.80 -1.46
CA ASN A 13 1.13 9.99 -1.47
C ASN A 13 1.71 10.00 -2.89
N HIS A 14 2.87 10.65 -3.06
CA HIS A 14 3.63 10.77 -4.33
C HIS A 14 4.09 9.45 -4.99
N GLY A 15 3.65 8.29 -4.48
CA GLY A 15 3.99 6.96 -4.99
C GLY A 15 2.84 6.22 -5.69
N GLN A 16 1.58 6.56 -5.39
CA GLN A 16 0.34 5.83 -5.78
C GLN A 16 0.41 4.32 -5.55
N SER A 17 -0.23 3.82 -4.50
CA SER A 17 -0.39 2.36 -4.30
C SER A 17 -1.65 1.85 -4.98
N ASP A 18 -1.64 0.62 -5.49
CA ASP A 18 -2.82 0.01 -6.12
C ASP A 18 -3.99 -0.16 -5.12
N LEU A 19 -3.69 -0.51 -3.86
CA LEU A 19 -4.72 -0.66 -2.83
C LEU A 19 -4.16 -0.42 -1.42
N THR A 20 -4.85 0.42 -0.65
CA THR A 20 -4.59 0.62 0.78
C THR A 20 -5.81 0.19 1.61
N VAL A 21 -5.58 -0.63 2.65
CA VAL A 21 -6.62 -1.09 3.58
C VAL A 21 -6.23 -0.73 5.01
N MET A 22 -7.14 -0.09 5.72
CA MET A 22 -7.02 0.22 7.15
C MET A 22 -8.04 -0.60 7.93
N VAL A 23 -7.57 -1.44 8.83
CA VAL A 23 -8.44 -2.31 9.65
C VAL A 23 -7.75 -2.63 10.97
N GLY A 24 -8.43 -2.40 12.08
CA GLY A 24 -7.91 -2.74 13.41
C GLY A 24 -6.63 -1.98 13.81
N GLY A 25 -6.46 -0.74 13.34
CA GLY A 25 -5.25 0.05 13.58
C GLY A 25 -4.05 -0.34 12.73
N HIS A 26 -4.19 -1.31 11.82
CA HIS A 26 -3.17 -1.70 10.87
C HIS A 26 -3.44 -1.08 9.50
N ILE A 27 -2.36 -0.73 8.80
CA ILE A 27 -2.38 -0.25 7.42
C ILE A 27 -1.72 -1.33 6.56
N TYR A 28 -2.44 -1.79 5.53
CA TYR A 28 -1.96 -2.73 4.54
C TYR A 28 -1.83 -2.00 3.21
N VAL A 29 -0.64 -2.07 2.62
CA VAL A 29 -0.34 -1.54 1.29
C VAL A 29 -0.15 -2.71 0.35
N MET A 30 -0.85 -2.69 -0.78
CA MET A 30 -0.78 -3.73 -1.78
C MET A 30 -0.42 -3.13 -3.14
N GLU A 31 0.44 -3.86 -3.85
CA GLU A 31 0.84 -3.62 -5.23
C GLU A 31 0.56 -4.92 -6.00
N ILE A 32 -0.09 -4.79 -7.16
CA ILE A 32 -0.50 -5.89 -8.03
C ILE A 32 0.31 -5.78 -9.31
N LYS A 33 1.08 -6.82 -9.62
CA LYS A 33 1.84 -6.89 -10.87
C LYS A 33 1.35 -8.06 -11.69
N VAL A 34 1.08 -7.78 -12.96
CA VAL A 34 0.79 -8.83 -13.94
C VAL A 34 2.12 -9.43 -14.38
N VAL A 35 2.25 -10.74 -14.27
CA VAL A 35 3.41 -11.50 -14.76
C VAL A 35 2.99 -12.39 -15.91
N GLU A 36 3.87 -12.57 -16.88
CA GLU A 36 3.65 -13.52 -17.98
C GLU A 36 4.08 -14.93 -17.55
N GLY A 37 3.22 -15.92 -17.78
CA GLY A 37 3.47 -17.31 -17.40
C GLY A 37 3.23 -17.62 -15.91
N ASN A 38 3.74 -18.76 -15.46
CA ASN A 38 3.48 -19.28 -14.10
C ASN A 38 4.62 -18.99 -13.10
N GLN A 39 5.60 -18.18 -13.48
CA GLN A 39 6.76 -17.87 -12.65
C GLN A 39 6.86 -16.37 -12.42
N VAL A 40 6.93 -15.98 -11.15
CA VAL A 40 7.33 -14.62 -10.76
C VAL A 40 8.85 -14.61 -10.76
N GLN A 41 9.45 -14.11 -11.86
CA GLN A 41 10.87 -13.75 -11.86
C GLN A 41 10.97 -12.33 -11.28
N ASP A 42 11.68 -12.20 -10.16
CA ASP A 42 11.83 -10.99 -9.36
C ASP A 42 10.52 -10.47 -8.72
N ASN A 43 10.61 -9.96 -7.50
CA ASN A 43 9.44 -9.45 -6.78
C ASN A 43 9.27 -7.95 -6.98
N ALA A 44 8.92 -7.56 -8.22
CA ALA A 44 8.76 -6.17 -8.60
C ALA A 44 7.77 -5.39 -7.71
N ALA A 45 6.76 -6.07 -7.15
CA ALA A 45 5.81 -5.48 -6.21
C ALA A 45 6.51 -5.08 -4.90
N LEU A 46 7.29 -5.99 -4.31
CA LEU A 46 8.06 -5.71 -3.10
C LEU A 46 9.11 -4.62 -3.37
N ASP A 47 9.81 -4.68 -4.50
CA ASP A 47 10.80 -3.67 -4.88
C ASP A 47 10.16 -2.28 -4.97
N GLN A 48 8.98 -2.17 -5.58
CA GLN A 48 8.24 -0.91 -5.63
C GLN A 48 7.84 -0.45 -4.23
N ILE A 49 7.32 -1.33 -3.37
CA ILE A 49 6.93 -0.97 -1.99
C ILE A 49 8.12 -0.38 -1.22
N LEU A 50 9.30 -1.01 -1.35
CA LEU A 50 10.53 -0.58 -0.68
C LEU A 50 11.03 0.76 -1.26
N GLN A 51 11.13 0.88 -2.59
CA GLN A 51 11.60 2.10 -3.25
C GLN A 51 10.70 3.32 -2.97
N ARG A 52 9.38 3.09 -2.89
CA ARG A 52 8.41 4.17 -2.60
C ARG A 52 8.38 4.54 -1.12
N ASN A 53 8.96 3.71 -0.26
CA ASN A 53 8.98 3.89 1.19
C ASN A 53 7.58 4.14 1.78
N TYR A 54 6.62 3.29 1.40
CA TYR A 54 5.22 3.47 1.79
C TYR A 54 5.00 3.35 3.29
N ALA A 55 5.75 2.47 3.97
CA ALA A 55 5.60 2.25 5.40
C ALA A 55 5.79 3.54 6.20
N GLU A 56 6.86 4.28 5.94
CA GLU A 56 7.13 5.55 6.64
C GLU A 56 6.12 6.64 6.25
N LYS A 57 5.83 6.77 4.96
CA LYS A 57 5.00 7.87 4.44
C LYS A 57 3.53 7.73 4.81
N LEU A 58 2.96 6.53 4.74
CA LEU A 58 1.55 6.32 5.07
C LEU A 58 1.36 6.35 6.59
N PHE A 59 2.30 5.80 7.37
CA PHE A 59 2.25 5.94 8.82
C PHE A 59 2.25 7.42 9.24
N HIS A 60 3.09 8.25 8.62
CA HIS A 60 3.10 9.69 8.87
C HIS A 60 1.77 10.37 8.51
N ASN A 61 1.26 10.15 7.29
CA ASN A 61 0.04 10.83 6.81
C ASN A 61 -1.23 10.43 7.58
N TYR A 62 -1.38 9.14 7.90
CA TYR A 62 -2.57 8.65 8.58
C TYR A 62 -2.53 8.89 10.10
N LEU A 63 -1.36 9.07 10.71
CA LEU A 63 -1.28 9.57 12.09
C LEU A 63 -1.50 11.09 12.16
N CYS A 64 -0.93 11.86 11.22
CA CYS A 64 -1.09 13.31 11.22
C CYS A 64 -2.51 13.77 10.86
N SER A 65 -3.29 12.95 10.13
CA SER A 65 -4.70 13.24 9.86
C SER A 65 -5.66 12.87 11.01
N VAL A 66 -5.17 12.24 12.08
CA VAL A 66 -5.96 11.81 13.25
C VAL A 66 -5.71 12.70 14.48
N TYR A 67 -4.84 13.72 14.37
CA TYR A 67 -4.59 14.75 15.39
C TYR A 67 -4.88 16.16 14.86
#